data_AF-A0A955V7U7-F1
#
_entry.id   AF-A0A955V7U7-F1
#
_cell.length_a   1.000
_cell.length_b   1.000
_cell.length_c   1.000
_cell.angle_alpha   90.00
_cell.angle_beta   90.00
_cell.angle_gamma   90.00
#
_symmetry.space_group_name_H-M   'P 1'
#
loop_
_entity.id
_entity.type
_entity.pdbx_description
1 polymer ?
#
loop_
_entity_poly.entity_id
_entity_poly.type
_entity_poly.pdbx_seq_one_letter_code
_entity_poly.pdbx_strand_id
1 'polypeptide(L)'
;MTRSPSPRSGHRRAPVRRRLALWAFVAAGALAPLVAAPAPAAAQPADSVELHMTPTRSVVRRAEVLNFAVRADNRTAQAFLRSDASGGVALAVSLPRGLVYREGGGRADTVSGATVALVDPDTANGTTLFLFRDADGERQGLNLGVDQAVVFRFQVVASSALPERTVIKPRVWLVNAQGERLTLDQEAEVRVEPEAELDEGLVLGRVFCDADGDGVFGGSEVGVGGVRVVADTGWVTDSDPAGALHFRKLAPGMHLFKLDAATLPPGSTPSG
;
A
#
# COMPACT_ATOMS: atom_id res chain seq x y z
N MET A 1 28.30 86.01 49.49
CA MET A 1 29.06 84.75 49.35
C MET A 1 28.04 83.63 49.09
N THR A 2 27.68 83.28 47.84
CA THR A 2 28.34 82.31 46.92
C THR A 2 28.60 80.95 47.61
N ARG A 3 28.01 79.80 47.22
CA ARG A 3 28.08 79.11 45.91
C ARG A 3 27.04 77.97 45.78
N SER A 4 26.47 77.81 44.58
CA SER A 4 26.00 76.55 43.93
C SER A 4 27.19 75.59 43.61
N PRO A 5 27.06 74.29 43.21
CA PRO A 5 26.04 73.74 42.27
C PRO A 5 25.59 72.24 42.38
N SER A 6 24.43 71.93 41.73
CA SER A 6 24.03 70.80 40.82
C SER A 6 24.45 69.32 41.07
N PRO A 7 23.86 68.27 40.41
CA PRO A 7 22.56 68.09 39.71
C PRO A 7 21.75 66.85 40.18
N ARG A 8 20.47 66.75 39.78
CA ARG A 8 19.79 65.44 39.59
C ARG A 8 19.20 65.34 38.17
N SER A 9 19.89 64.58 37.31
CA SER A 9 19.31 63.88 36.15
C SER A 9 18.37 62.77 36.69
N GLY A 10 17.32 62.28 36.04
CA GLY A 10 16.83 62.41 34.68
C GLY A 10 16.27 61.04 34.31
N HIS A 11 14.95 60.87 34.18
CA HIS A 11 14.39 59.76 33.40
C HIS A 11 13.16 60.23 32.63
N ARG A 12 13.40 60.43 31.33
CA ARG A 12 12.41 60.63 30.27
C ARG A 12 11.54 59.38 30.18
N ARG A 13 10.22 59.52 30.28
CA ARG A 13 9.29 58.49 29.79
C ARG A 13 9.24 58.61 28.26
N ALA A 14 9.76 57.59 27.58
CA ALA A 14 9.72 57.47 26.13
C ALA A 14 8.28 57.18 25.63
N PRO A 15 7.92 57.61 24.41
CA PRO A 15 6.62 57.33 23.82
C PRO A 15 6.48 55.86 23.43
N VAL A 16 5.33 55.26 23.78
CA VAL A 16 4.94 53.90 23.42
C VAL A 16 4.82 53.79 21.89
N ARG A 17 5.80 53.14 21.26
CA ARG A 17 5.72 52.77 19.84
C ARG A 17 4.79 51.57 19.69
N ARG A 18 3.62 51.81 19.07
CA ARG A 18 2.72 50.75 18.58
C ARG A 18 3.47 49.86 17.59
N ARG A 19 3.42 48.54 17.78
CA ARG A 19 3.70 47.55 16.73
C ARG A 19 2.45 46.71 16.55
N LEU A 20 1.69 47.00 15.49
CA LEU A 20 0.70 46.09 14.92
C LEU A 20 1.46 44.86 14.41
N ALA A 21 1.02 43.67 14.79
CA ALA A 21 1.42 42.42 14.15
C ALA A 21 0.21 41.87 13.40
N LEU A 22 0.33 41.89 12.07
CA LEU A 22 -0.57 41.28 11.10
C LEU A 22 -0.33 39.76 11.16
N TRP A 23 -1.34 38.96 11.49
CA TRP A 23 -1.29 37.51 11.28
C TRP A 23 -2.01 37.18 9.98
N ALA A 24 -1.24 36.71 9.01
CA ALA A 24 -1.74 36.21 7.74
C ALA A 24 -2.36 34.83 7.93
N PHE A 25 -3.61 34.66 7.53
CA PHE A 25 -4.20 33.34 7.32
C PHE A 25 -3.64 32.77 6.01
N VAL A 26 -2.79 31.74 6.10
CA VAL A 26 -2.55 30.86 4.96
C VAL A 26 -3.66 29.82 4.97
N ALA A 27 -4.67 30.02 4.14
CA ALA A 27 -5.61 28.95 3.81
C ALA A 27 -4.83 27.90 3.01
N ALA A 28 -4.43 26.81 3.66
CA ALA A 28 -3.94 25.63 3.00
C ALA A 28 -5.11 24.98 2.26
N GLY A 29 -5.34 25.40 1.02
CA GLY A 29 -6.21 24.66 0.10
C GLY A 29 -5.60 23.28 -0.10
N ALA A 30 -6.32 22.24 0.34
CA ALA A 30 -5.96 20.87 0.06
C ALA A 30 -5.94 20.68 -1.46
N LEU A 31 -4.74 20.67 -2.05
CA LEU A 31 -4.51 20.12 -3.37
C LEU A 31 -4.86 18.65 -3.28
N ALA A 32 -6.05 18.28 -3.77
CA ALA A 32 -6.35 16.90 -4.09
C ALA A 32 -5.20 16.37 -4.96
N PRO A 33 -4.65 15.17 -4.69
CA PRO A 33 -3.65 14.60 -5.57
C PRO A 33 -4.28 14.51 -6.96
N LEU A 34 -3.66 15.19 -7.93
CA LEU A 34 -3.98 15.03 -9.33
C LEU A 34 -3.69 13.56 -9.64
N VAL A 35 -4.72 12.71 -9.58
CA VAL A 35 -4.66 11.38 -10.17
C VAL A 35 -4.37 11.65 -11.63
N ALA A 36 -3.12 11.41 -12.03
CA ALA A 36 -2.74 11.39 -13.42
C ALA A 36 -3.73 10.43 -14.10
N ALA A 37 -4.51 10.95 -15.04
CA ALA A 37 -5.30 10.10 -15.91
C ALA A 37 -4.38 9.00 -16.43
N PRO A 38 -4.82 7.72 -16.47
CA PRO A 38 -4.00 6.66 -17.01
C PRO A 38 -3.46 7.12 -18.36
N ALA A 39 -2.14 7.04 -18.53
CA ALA A 39 -1.50 7.41 -19.79
C ALA A 39 -2.28 6.73 -20.93
N PRO A 40 -2.61 7.43 -22.03
CA PRO A 40 -3.33 6.81 -23.12
C PRO A 40 -2.56 5.55 -23.51
N ALA A 41 -3.24 4.40 -23.43
CA ALA A 41 -2.69 3.13 -23.87
C ALA A 41 -2.05 3.37 -25.24
N ALA A 42 -0.78 2.99 -25.40
CA ALA A 42 -0.09 3.13 -26.67
C ALA A 42 -0.99 2.52 -27.77
N ALA A 43 -1.32 3.33 -28.78
CA ALA A 43 -2.22 2.90 -29.84
C ALA A 43 -1.64 1.63 -30.49
N GLN A 44 -2.34 0.51 -30.32
CA GLN A 44 -1.91 -0.78 -30.87
C GLN A 44 -2.05 -0.74 -32.39
N PRO A 45 -1.13 -1.37 -33.15
CA PRO A 45 -1.21 -1.41 -34.60
C PRO A 45 -2.53 -2.08 -35.06
N ALA A 46 -3.15 -1.54 -36.11
CA ALA A 46 -4.48 -1.96 -36.58
C ALA A 46 -4.57 -3.43 -37.00
N ASP A 47 -3.44 -4.06 -37.32
CA ASP A 47 -3.29 -5.49 -37.60
C ASP A 47 -2.55 -6.15 -36.43
N SER A 48 -3.21 -6.26 -35.28
CA SER A 48 -2.66 -6.93 -34.09
C SER A 48 -3.74 -7.60 -33.26
N VAL A 49 -3.31 -8.48 -32.35
CA VAL A 49 -4.20 -8.97 -31.30
C VAL A 49 -4.23 -7.93 -30.17
N GLU A 50 -5.40 -7.36 -29.95
CA GLU A 50 -5.64 -6.38 -28.89
C GLU A 50 -5.84 -7.12 -27.56
N LEU A 51 -5.29 -6.57 -26.48
CA LEU A 51 -5.35 -7.19 -25.17
C LEU A 51 -5.81 -6.14 -24.16
N HIS A 52 -6.78 -6.51 -23.32
CA HIS A 52 -7.32 -5.62 -22.29
C HIS A 52 -7.39 -6.37 -20.96
N MET A 53 -6.57 -5.96 -20.00
CA MET A 53 -6.59 -6.50 -18.64
C MET A 53 -7.40 -5.61 -17.70
N THR A 54 -8.36 -6.19 -17.00
CA THR A 54 -9.21 -5.51 -16.03
C THR A 54 -9.15 -6.25 -14.69
N PRO A 55 -8.59 -5.65 -13.62
CA PRO A 55 -8.73 -6.18 -12.28
C PRO A 55 -10.15 -5.94 -11.75
N THR A 56 -10.64 -6.82 -10.87
CA THR A 56 -11.95 -6.63 -10.20
C THR A 56 -11.97 -5.34 -9.35
N ARG A 57 -10.79 -4.91 -8.90
CA ARG A 57 -10.58 -3.74 -8.05
C ARG A 57 -9.16 -3.21 -8.21
N SER A 58 -8.99 -1.90 -8.03
CA SER A 58 -7.70 -1.23 -8.12
C SER A 58 -6.96 -1.11 -6.78
N VAL A 59 -7.54 -1.64 -5.69
CA VAL A 59 -6.96 -1.64 -4.34
C VAL A 59 -7.02 -3.05 -3.77
N VAL A 60 -5.91 -3.50 -3.15
CA VAL A 60 -5.76 -4.81 -2.53
C VAL A 60 -5.07 -4.70 -1.17
N ARG A 61 -5.51 -5.48 -0.19
CA ARG A 61 -4.84 -5.67 1.10
C ARG A 61 -4.18 -7.04 1.13
N ARG A 62 -3.25 -7.23 2.07
CA ARG A 62 -2.63 -8.54 2.29
C ARG A 62 -3.70 -9.59 2.65
N ALA A 63 -3.42 -10.84 2.30
CA ALA A 63 -4.30 -12.01 2.40
C ALA A 63 -5.59 -11.97 1.55
N GLU A 64 -5.90 -10.87 0.86
CA GLU A 64 -7.08 -10.82 0.01
C GLU A 64 -6.83 -11.41 -1.39
N VAL A 65 -7.92 -11.86 -2.02
CA VAL A 65 -7.92 -12.36 -3.39
C VAL A 65 -8.23 -11.22 -4.37
N LEU A 66 -7.53 -11.22 -5.49
CA LEU A 66 -7.76 -10.33 -6.62
C LEU A 66 -8.05 -11.17 -7.87
N ASN A 67 -9.18 -10.91 -8.52
CA ASN A 67 -9.51 -11.54 -9.80
C ASN A 67 -9.19 -10.59 -10.95
N PHE A 68 -8.62 -11.15 -12.01
CA PHE A 68 -8.36 -10.46 -13.26
C PHE A 68 -9.20 -11.06 -14.37
N ALA A 69 -9.70 -10.21 -15.25
CA ALA A 69 -10.25 -10.59 -16.55
C ALA A 69 -9.35 -10.00 -17.63
N VAL A 70 -8.93 -10.84 -18.57
CA VAL A 70 -8.12 -10.44 -19.72
C VAL A 70 -8.88 -10.81 -20.98
N ARG A 71 -9.34 -9.78 -21.70
CA ARG A 71 -9.98 -9.96 -23.00
C ARG A 71 -8.93 -9.82 -24.09
N ALA A 72 -8.87 -10.80 -24.99
CA ALA A 72 -8.06 -10.74 -26.19
C ALA A 72 -8.97 -10.71 -27.42
N ASP A 73 -8.80 -9.70 -28.26
CA ASP A 73 -9.56 -9.49 -29.50
C ASP A 73 -8.59 -9.63 -30.68
N ASN A 74 -8.83 -10.60 -31.57
CA ASN A 74 -7.99 -10.78 -32.74
C ASN A 74 -8.49 -9.90 -33.89
N ARG A 75 -7.76 -8.80 -34.15
CA ARG A 75 -8.02 -7.90 -35.29
C ARG A 75 -7.13 -8.20 -36.50
N THR A 76 -6.35 -9.28 -36.43
CA THR A 76 -5.44 -9.65 -37.52
C THR A 76 -6.14 -10.39 -38.64
N ALA A 77 -5.51 -10.45 -39.81
CA ALA A 77 -5.94 -11.30 -40.91
C ALA A 77 -5.68 -12.82 -40.67
N GLN A 78 -4.97 -13.18 -39.60
CA GLN A 78 -4.59 -14.55 -39.30
C GLN A 78 -5.46 -15.15 -38.18
N ALA A 79 -5.91 -16.38 -38.37
CA ALA A 79 -6.54 -17.16 -37.30
C ALA A 79 -5.47 -17.94 -36.51
N PHE A 80 -5.69 -18.09 -35.21
CA PHE A 80 -4.87 -18.92 -34.32
C PHE A 80 -5.71 -20.09 -33.82
N LEU A 81 -5.71 -21.19 -34.56
CA LEU A 81 -6.55 -22.36 -34.26
C LEU A 81 -5.69 -23.50 -33.71
N ARG A 82 -6.24 -24.26 -32.77
CA ARG A 82 -5.59 -25.46 -32.22
C ARG A 82 -5.23 -26.50 -33.30
N SER A 83 -5.99 -26.54 -34.37
CA SER A 83 -5.82 -27.51 -35.46
C SER A 83 -4.76 -27.11 -36.49
N ASP A 84 -4.25 -25.88 -36.41
CA ASP A 84 -3.25 -25.36 -37.35
C ASP A 84 -1.85 -25.31 -36.71
N ALA A 85 -0.88 -24.78 -37.46
CA ALA A 85 0.51 -24.68 -37.03
C ALA A 85 0.73 -23.77 -35.81
N SER A 86 -0.19 -22.84 -35.49
CA SER A 86 -0.11 -22.00 -34.28
C SER A 86 -0.46 -22.75 -32.99
N GLY A 87 -1.24 -23.84 -33.10
CA GLY A 87 -1.75 -24.58 -31.94
C GLY A 87 -2.65 -23.75 -31.01
N GLY A 88 -3.19 -22.61 -31.47
CA GLY A 88 -4.03 -21.71 -30.70
C GLY A 88 -3.25 -20.73 -29.81
N VAL A 89 -3.94 -20.08 -28.87
CA VAL A 89 -3.39 -19.04 -27.99
C VAL A 89 -3.43 -19.42 -26.52
N ALA A 90 -2.45 -18.96 -25.75
CA ALA A 90 -2.40 -19.09 -24.30
C ALA A 90 -2.04 -17.76 -23.65
N LEU A 91 -2.47 -17.58 -22.40
CA LEU A 91 -2.17 -16.37 -21.64
C LEU A 91 -0.89 -16.58 -20.83
N ALA A 92 0.10 -15.72 -21.05
CA ALA A 92 1.26 -15.59 -20.19
C ALA A 92 1.03 -14.47 -19.17
N VAL A 93 1.37 -14.72 -17.91
CA VAL A 93 1.15 -13.80 -16.79
C VAL A 93 2.45 -13.65 -16.01
N SER A 94 2.96 -12.43 -15.86
CA SER A 94 4.09 -12.12 -14.99
C SER A 94 3.59 -11.39 -13.74
N LEU A 95 3.79 -12.02 -12.59
CA LEU A 95 3.36 -11.48 -11.30
C LEU A 95 4.55 -10.84 -10.56
N PRO A 96 4.43 -9.58 -10.11
CA PRO A 96 5.36 -8.97 -9.17
C PRO A 96 5.51 -9.81 -7.90
N ARG A 97 6.67 -9.67 -7.24
CA ARG A 97 6.93 -10.32 -5.95
C ARG A 97 5.81 -9.98 -4.97
N GLY A 98 5.28 -11.01 -4.32
CA GLY A 98 4.21 -10.88 -3.33
C GLY A 98 2.81 -11.17 -3.86
N LEU A 99 2.59 -11.20 -5.18
CA LEU A 99 1.40 -11.81 -5.76
C LEU A 99 1.65 -13.30 -6.02
N VAL A 100 0.70 -14.13 -5.59
CA VAL A 100 0.75 -15.58 -5.76
C VAL A 100 -0.49 -16.02 -6.53
N TYR A 101 -0.32 -16.77 -7.61
CA TYR A 101 -1.46 -17.33 -8.33
C TYR A 101 -2.19 -18.36 -7.47
N ARG A 102 -3.53 -18.34 -7.53
CA ARG A 102 -4.36 -19.30 -6.81
C ARG A 102 -4.67 -20.50 -7.70
N GLU A 103 -4.14 -21.65 -7.31
CA GLU A 103 -4.39 -22.95 -7.94
C GLU A 103 -5.90 -23.21 -8.10
N GLY A 104 -6.28 -23.78 -9.25
CA GLY A 104 -7.66 -24.02 -9.66
C GLY A 104 -8.44 -22.74 -10.01
N GLY A 105 -7.82 -21.57 -10.00
CA GLY A 105 -8.47 -20.27 -10.22
C GLY A 105 -8.58 -19.83 -11.68
N GLY A 106 -7.88 -20.49 -12.59
CA GLY A 106 -7.83 -20.15 -14.02
C GLY A 106 -9.04 -20.65 -14.81
N ARG A 107 -9.73 -19.75 -15.52
CA ARG A 107 -10.87 -20.06 -16.41
C ARG A 107 -10.76 -19.26 -17.69
N ALA A 108 -11.31 -19.76 -18.80
CA ALA A 108 -11.45 -18.97 -20.01
C ALA A 108 -12.80 -19.18 -20.69
N ASP A 109 -13.39 -18.11 -21.21
CA ASP A 109 -14.53 -18.19 -22.12
C ASP A 109 -14.00 -18.31 -23.54
N THR A 110 -14.29 -19.45 -24.17
CA THR A 110 -13.88 -19.75 -25.53
C THR A 110 -14.75 -19.00 -26.54
N VAL A 111 -14.27 -18.94 -27.79
CA VAL A 111 -15.02 -18.40 -28.93
C VAL A 111 -16.35 -19.12 -29.20
N SER A 112 -16.54 -20.34 -28.67
CA SER A 112 -17.80 -21.08 -28.76
C SER A 112 -18.79 -20.72 -27.64
N GLY A 113 -18.44 -19.79 -26.74
CA GLY A 113 -19.26 -19.39 -25.58
C GLY A 113 -19.18 -20.35 -24.39
N ALA A 114 -18.28 -21.35 -24.42
CA ALA A 114 -18.09 -22.28 -23.31
C ALA A 114 -17.04 -21.74 -22.34
N THR A 115 -17.26 -21.88 -21.04
CA THR A 115 -16.23 -21.63 -20.03
C THR A 115 -15.45 -22.92 -19.78
N VAL A 116 -14.13 -22.88 -19.96
CA VAL A 116 -13.22 -24.00 -19.74
C VAL A 116 -12.27 -23.70 -18.57
N ALA A 117 -11.85 -24.75 -17.86
CA ALA A 117 -10.79 -24.66 -16.88
C ALA A 117 -9.43 -24.49 -17.56
N LEU A 118 -8.57 -23.67 -16.96
CA LEU A 118 -7.18 -23.54 -17.37
C LEU A 118 -6.30 -24.41 -16.46
N VAL A 119 -5.29 -25.01 -17.06
CA VAL A 119 -4.22 -25.75 -16.39
C VAL A 119 -3.53 -24.82 -15.43
N ASP A 120 -3.31 -25.30 -14.21
CA ASP A 120 -2.53 -24.56 -13.25
C ASP A 120 -1.06 -24.47 -13.72
N PRO A 121 -0.48 -23.28 -13.70
CA PRO A 121 0.83 -23.05 -14.26
C PRO A 121 1.88 -23.82 -13.46
N ASP A 122 2.68 -24.66 -14.14
CA ASP A 122 3.91 -25.16 -13.56
C ASP A 122 4.81 -23.96 -13.23
N THR A 123 5.03 -23.70 -11.96
CA THR A 123 6.02 -22.71 -11.49
C THR A 123 7.46 -23.09 -11.86
N ALA A 124 7.66 -24.19 -12.58
CA ALA A 124 8.95 -24.84 -12.84
C ALA A 124 9.93 -24.01 -13.70
N ASN A 125 9.48 -23.01 -14.47
CA ASN A 125 10.35 -22.25 -15.41
C ASN A 125 10.29 -20.72 -15.27
N GLY A 126 10.04 -20.21 -14.07
CA GLY A 126 10.25 -18.79 -13.74
C GLY A 126 9.01 -18.04 -13.25
N THR A 127 9.16 -16.72 -13.04
CA THR A 127 8.12 -15.78 -12.57
C THR A 127 6.96 -15.56 -13.55
N THR A 128 6.95 -16.29 -14.67
CA THR A 128 5.92 -16.21 -15.71
C THR A 128 5.09 -17.48 -15.70
N LEU A 129 3.79 -17.30 -15.56
CA LEU A 129 2.79 -18.35 -15.53
C LEU A 129 2.16 -18.47 -16.93
N PHE A 130 1.98 -19.68 -17.42
CA PHE A 130 1.28 -19.91 -18.69
C PHE A 130 -0.03 -20.64 -18.43
N LEU A 131 -1.13 -20.05 -18.88
CA LEU A 131 -2.47 -20.59 -18.68
C LEU A 131 -3.00 -21.17 -19.99
N PHE A 132 -3.02 -22.51 -20.04
CA PHE A 132 -3.52 -23.33 -21.15
C PHE A 132 -4.86 -23.96 -20.79
N ARG A 133 -5.62 -24.45 -21.75
CA ARG A 133 -6.73 -25.36 -21.47
C ARG A 133 -6.19 -26.76 -21.16
N ASP A 134 -6.83 -27.44 -20.20
CA ASP A 134 -6.70 -28.89 -20.03
C ASP A 134 -7.77 -29.59 -20.89
N ALA A 135 -7.34 -30.40 -21.84
CA ALA A 135 -8.20 -31.38 -22.49
C ALA A 135 -7.40 -32.66 -22.67
N ASP A 136 -7.95 -33.75 -22.16
CA ASP A 136 -7.37 -35.10 -22.22
C ASP A 136 -5.99 -35.24 -21.55
N GLY A 137 -5.67 -34.35 -20.59
CA GLY A 137 -4.40 -34.38 -19.85
C GLY A 137 -3.24 -33.65 -20.52
N GLU A 138 -3.49 -32.97 -21.64
CA GLU A 138 -2.47 -32.24 -22.41
C GLU A 138 -2.71 -30.73 -22.39
N ARG A 139 -1.62 -29.95 -22.40
CA ARG A 139 -1.69 -28.49 -22.51
C ARG A 139 -2.11 -28.08 -23.91
N GLN A 140 -3.28 -27.45 -24.03
CA GLN A 140 -3.80 -26.99 -25.32
C GLN A 140 -4.04 -25.47 -25.32
N GLY A 141 -3.62 -24.79 -26.38
CA GLY A 141 -4.02 -23.40 -26.64
C GLY A 141 -5.53 -23.29 -26.85
N LEU A 142 -6.08 -22.08 -26.84
CA LEU A 142 -7.47 -21.78 -27.18
C LEU A 142 -7.58 -21.33 -28.63
N ASN A 143 -8.68 -21.66 -29.30
CA ASN A 143 -8.94 -21.13 -30.63
C ASN A 143 -9.25 -19.63 -30.54
N LEU A 144 -8.62 -18.84 -31.39
CA LEU A 144 -8.88 -17.42 -31.58
C LEU A 144 -8.88 -17.10 -33.08
N GLY A 145 -10.06 -17.15 -33.71
CA GLY A 145 -10.23 -16.82 -35.12
C GLY A 145 -10.15 -15.32 -35.41
N VAL A 146 -10.20 -14.96 -36.69
CA VAL A 146 -10.27 -13.56 -37.15
C VAL A 146 -11.55 -12.90 -36.63
N ASP A 147 -11.43 -11.68 -36.11
CA ASP A 147 -12.52 -10.90 -35.51
C ASP A 147 -13.25 -11.60 -34.35
N GLN A 148 -12.59 -12.58 -33.73
CA GLN A 148 -13.09 -13.26 -32.54
C GLN A 148 -12.38 -12.78 -31.28
N ALA A 149 -13.00 -13.10 -30.14
CA ALA A 149 -12.44 -12.78 -28.84
C ALA A 149 -12.51 -13.97 -27.88
N VAL A 150 -11.51 -14.05 -27.02
CA VAL A 150 -11.42 -15.00 -25.89
C VAL A 150 -11.24 -14.19 -24.60
N VAL A 151 -11.84 -14.64 -23.50
CA VAL A 151 -11.71 -13.97 -22.21
C VAL A 151 -11.09 -14.92 -21.20
N PHE A 152 -9.88 -14.61 -20.75
CA PHE A 152 -9.21 -15.32 -19.68
C PHE A 152 -9.57 -14.69 -18.33
N ARG A 153 -9.70 -15.53 -17.31
CA ARG A 153 -9.89 -15.11 -15.92
C ARG A 153 -8.95 -15.89 -15.03
N PHE A 154 -8.31 -15.19 -14.10
CA PHE A 154 -7.44 -15.82 -13.12
C PHE A 154 -7.51 -15.09 -11.78
N GLN A 155 -7.12 -15.81 -10.73
CA GLN A 155 -7.13 -15.31 -9.36
C GLN A 155 -5.71 -15.30 -8.81
N VAL A 156 -5.38 -14.23 -8.10
CA VAL A 156 -4.13 -14.13 -7.34
C VAL A 156 -4.43 -13.72 -5.91
N VAL A 157 -3.55 -14.11 -5.00
CA VAL A 157 -3.58 -13.74 -3.59
C VAL A 157 -2.47 -12.74 -3.32
N ALA A 158 -2.82 -11.67 -2.62
CA ALA A 158 -1.87 -10.72 -2.07
C ALA A 158 -1.20 -11.34 -0.83
N SER A 159 0.04 -11.81 -0.96
CA SER A 159 0.76 -12.39 0.19
C SER A 159 1.33 -11.32 1.12
N SER A 160 1.82 -11.75 2.29
CA SER A 160 2.50 -10.89 3.26
C SER A 160 3.81 -10.26 2.73
N ALA A 161 4.37 -10.79 1.65
CA ALA A 161 5.58 -10.24 1.03
C ALA A 161 5.34 -8.98 0.19
N LEU A 162 4.07 -8.56 -0.02
CA LEU A 162 3.77 -7.31 -0.71
C LEU A 162 4.11 -6.10 0.16
N PRO A 163 4.88 -5.12 -0.34
CA PRO A 163 5.07 -3.86 0.35
C PRO A 163 3.75 -3.08 0.38
N GLU A 164 3.38 -2.59 1.57
CA GLU A 164 2.21 -1.72 1.74
C GLU A 164 2.46 -0.33 1.14
N ARG A 165 1.38 0.43 0.93
CA ARG A 165 1.40 1.81 0.40
C ARG A 165 2.16 1.93 -0.92
N THR A 166 2.14 0.86 -1.72
CA THR A 166 2.87 0.74 -2.99
C THR A 166 1.89 0.48 -4.13
N VAL A 167 2.27 0.80 -5.37
CA VAL A 167 1.55 0.38 -6.57
C VAL A 167 2.29 -0.79 -7.21
N ILE A 168 1.56 -1.88 -7.47
CA ILE A 168 2.07 -3.05 -8.19
C ILE A 168 1.50 -3.09 -9.60
N LYS A 169 2.28 -3.70 -10.51
CA LYS A 169 1.98 -3.79 -11.94
C LYS A 169 2.09 -5.22 -12.45
N PRO A 170 1.08 -6.10 -12.22
CA PRO A 170 0.96 -7.35 -12.93
C PRO A 170 0.94 -7.11 -14.45
N ARG A 171 1.62 -7.99 -15.19
CA ARG A 171 1.73 -7.93 -16.65
C ARG A 171 1.19 -9.19 -17.29
N VAL A 172 0.60 -9.04 -18.48
CA VAL A 172 0.11 -10.16 -19.29
C VAL A 172 0.41 -9.97 -20.77
N TRP A 173 0.56 -11.08 -21.48
CA TRP A 173 0.66 -11.11 -22.95
C TRP A 173 0.16 -12.45 -23.48
N LEU A 174 -0.15 -12.51 -24.77
CA LEU A 174 -0.49 -13.78 -25.43
C LEU A 174 0.72 -14.43 -26.08
N VAL A 175 0.72 -15.75 -26.05
CA VAL A 175 1.64 -16.61 -26.79
C VAL A 175 0.86 -17.66 -27.58
N ASN A 176 1.46 -18.20 -28.64
CA ASN A 176 0.93 -19.39 -29.32
C ASN A 176 1.47 -20.69 -28.67
N ALA A 177 1.09 -21.85 -29.20
CA ALA A 177 1.53 -23.14 -28.65
C ALA A 177 3.05 -23.37 -28.79
N GLN A 178 3.72 -22.68 -29.73
CA GLN A 178 5.17 -22.71 -29.91
C GLN A 178 5.90 -21.76 -28.95
N GLY A 179 5.17 -20.99 -28.13
CA GLY A 179 5.73 -19.98 -27.22
C GLY A 179 6.09 -18.66 -27.91
N GLU A 180 5.73 -18.48 -29.18
CA GLU A 180 5.89 -17.21 -29.89
C GLU A 180 4.94 -16.17 -29.31
N ARG A 181 5.44 -14.95 -29.15
CA ARG A 181 4.70 -13.86 -28.54
C ARG A 181 3.84 -13.13 -29.55
N LEU A 182 2.53 -13.05 -29.28
CA LEU A 182 1.53 -12.48 -30.20
C LEU A 182 1.16 -11.03 -29.87
N THR A 183 1.38 -10.58 -28.62
CA THR A 183 1.00 -9.23 -28.17
C THR A 183 2.12 -8.53 -27.42
N LEU A 184 2.01 -7.20 -27.35
CA LEU A 184 2.72 -6.40 -26.36
C LEU A 184 2.22 -6.72 -24.94
N ASP A 185 2.97 -6.24 -23.94
CA ASP A 185 2.58 -6.34 -22.54
C ASP A 185 1.36 -5.45 -22.29
N GLN A 186 0.37 -5.99 -21.59
CA GLN A 186 -0.66 -5.22 -20.91
C GLN A 186 -0.42 -5.24 -19.41
N GLU A 187 -0.56 -4.08 -18.79
CA GLU A 187 -0.37 -3.90 -17.35
C GLU A 187 -1.69 -3.46 -16.70
N ALA A 188 -1.86 -3.80 -15.43
CA ALA A 188 -2.86 -3.16 -14.59
C ALA A 188 -2.18 -2.59 -13.35
N GLU A 189 -2.57 -1.40 -12.95
CA GLU A 189 -2.10 -0.80 -11.71
C GLU A 189 -3.03 -1.16 -10.55
N VAL A 190 -2.44 -1.72 -9.49
CA VAL A 190 -3.16 -2.06 -8.27
C VAL A 190 -2.42 -1.46 -7.10
N ARG A 191 -3.12 -0.70 -6.25
CA ARG A 191 -2.55 -0.14 -5.03
C ARG A 191 -2.66 -1.15 -3.89
N VAL A 192 -1.56 -1.34 -3.18
CA VAL A 192 -1.52 -2.13 -1.94
C VAL A 192 -1.77 -1.18 -0.78
N GLU A 193 -2.88 -1.38 -0.08
CA GLU A 193 -3.22 -0.58 1.10
C GLU A 193 -3.10 -1.43 2.38
N PRO A 194 -2.62 -0.84 3.49
CA PRO A 194 -2.65 -1.48 4.78
C PRO A 194 -4.10 -1.67 5.25
N GLU A 195 -4.31 -2.66 6.09
CA GLU A 195 -5.57 -2.84 6.81
C GLU A 195 -5.44 -2.17 8.17
N ALA A 196 -5.95 -0.94 8.30
CA ALA A 196 -5.77 -0.12 9.50
C ALA A 196 -6.18 -0.86 10.79
N GLU A 197 -7.25 -1.66 10.75
CA GLU A 197 -7.73 -2.39 11.93
C GLU A 197 -6.90 -3.64 12.29
N LEU A 198 -6.15 -4.21 11.34
CA LEU A 198 -5.35 -5.44 11.56
C LEU A 198 -3.85 -5.16 11.67
N ASP A 199 -3.39 -4.06 11.08
CA ASP A 199 -1.97 -3.67 11.04
C ASP A 199 -1.62 -2.65 12.14
N GLU A 200 -2.56 -2.19 12.96
CA GLU A 200 -2.28 -1.27 14.08
C GLU A 200 -1.91 -2.01 15.40
N GLY A 201 -0.87 -1.52 16.08
CA GLY A 201 -0.38 -2.04 17.35
C GLY A 201 -1.03 -1.42 18.59
N LEU A 202 -1.03 -2.21 19.67
CA LEU A 202 -1.34 -1.80 21.04
C LEU A 202 -0.06 -1.83 21.87
N VAL A 203 0.32 -0.70 22.45
CA VAL A 203 1.39 -0.63 23.45
C VAL A 203 0.77 -0.44 24.82
N LEU A 204 1.14 -1.30 25.76
CA LEU A 204 0.79 -1.21 27.17
C LEU A 204 2.01 -0.75 27.95
N GLY A 205 1.83 0.15 28.90
CA GLY A 205 2.91 0.67 29.71
C GLY A 205 2.46 1.05 31.11
N ARG A 206 3.43 1.38 31.97
CA ARG A 206 3.20 1.91 33.30
C ARG A 206 4.26 2.97 33.62
N VAL A 207 3.82 4.08 34.20
CA VAL A 207 4.69 5.05 34.86
C VAL A 207 4.75 4.70 36.34
N PHE A 208 5.94 4.60 36.91
CA PHE A 208 6.14 4.22 38.31
C PHE A 208 7.34 4.94 38.90
N CYS A 209 7.41 4.97 40.23
CA CYS A 209 8.58 5.43 40.96
C CYS A 209 9.61 4.32 41.00
N ASP A 210 10.66 4.46 40.20
CA ASP A 210 11.84 3.60 40.12
C ASP A 210 12.72 3.78 41.38
N ALA A 211 12.43 3.01 42.41
CA ALA A 211 12.98 3.23 43.75
C ALA A 211 14.35 2.55 43.92
N ASP A 212 14.59 1.45 43.21
CA ASP A 212 15.85 0.72 43.21
C ASP A 212 16.71 0.98 41.96
N GLY A 213 16.19 1.68 40.96
CA GLY A 213 16.95 2.22 39.83
C GLY A 213 17.16 1.22 38.69
N ASP A 214 16.37 0.15 38.64
CA ASP A 214 16.53 -0.92 37.65
C ASP A 214 15.65 -0.73 36.39
N GLY A 215 14.72 0.22 36.43
CA GLY A 215 13.81 0.55 35.32
C GLY A 215 12.75 -0.53 35.05
N VAL A 216 12.54 -1.48 35.96
CA VAL A 216 11.58 -2.57 35.85
C VAL A 216 10.60 -2.51 37.01
N PHE A 217 9.32 -2.27 36.70
CA PHE A 217 8.29 -2.19 37.74
C PHE A 217 8.23 -3.47 38.60
N GLY A 218 8.57 -3.35 39.88
CA GLY A 218 8.67 -4.49 40.78
C GLY A 218 8.60 -4.15 42.27
N GLY A 219 8.61 -5.19 43.11
CA GLY A 219 8.77 -5.04 44.57
C GLY A 219 7.76 -4.10 45.25
N SER A 220 8.27 -3.05 45.89
CA SER A 220 7.51 -2.02 46.62
C SER A 220 7.25 -0.75 45.81
N GLU A 221 7.52 -0.76 44.51
CA GLU A 221 7.36 0.39 43.64
C GLU A 221 5.88 0.72 43.40
N VAL A 222 5.59 2.01 43.31
CA VAL A 222 4.22 2.51 43.20
C VAL A 222 4.06 3.21 41.86
N GLY A 223 2.95 2.93 41.20
CA GLY A 223 2.58 3.60 39.96
C GLY A 223 2.25 5.08 40.17
N VAL A 224 2.58 5.89 39.19
CA VAL A 224 2.38 7.35 39.23
C VAL A 224 1.31 7.74 38.23
N GLY A 225 0.16 8.18 38.74
CA GLY A 225 -0.95 8.65 37.92
C GLY A 225 -0.87 10.11 37.50
N GLY A 226 -1.61 10.44 36.44
CA GLY A 226 -1.72 11.80 35.90
C GLY A 226 -0.49 12.26 35.10
N VAL A 227 0.44 11.36 34.81
CA VAL A 227 1.64 11.66 34.04
C VAL A 227 1.35 11.50 32.56
N ARG A 228 1.64 12.53 31.79
CA ARG A 228 1.42 12.55 30.35
C ARG A 228 2.58 11.91 29.61
N VAL A 229 2.24 10.98 28.72
CA VAL A 229 3.18 10.33 27.81
C VAL A 229 2.78 10.63 26.37
N VAL A 230 3.76 11.02 25.56
CA VAL A 230 3.60 11.41 24.16
C VAL A 230 4.36 10.43 23.28
N ALA A 231 3.70 9.88 22.26
CA ALA A 231 4.33 9.08 21.22
C ALA A 231 4.87 9.99 20.10
N ASP A 232 5.89 9.52 19.37
CA ASP A 232 6.46 10.17 18.17
C ASP A 232 5.43 10.49 17.07
N THR A 233 4.37 9.71 17.01
CA THR A 233 3.20 9.89 16.14
C THR A 233 2.30 11.07 16.55
N GLY A 234 2.54 11.68 17.71
CA GLY A 234 1.73 12.78 18.26
C GLY A 234 0.55 12.34 19.11
N TRP A 235 0.32 11.03 19.27
CA TRP A 235 -0.66 10.51 20.22
C TRP A 235 -0.22 10.80 21.66
N VAL A 236 -1.19 11.10 22.52
CA VAL A 236 -0.97 11.46 23.92
C VAL A 236 -1.89 10.63 24.80
N THR A 237 -1.37 10.16 25.93
CA THR A 237 -2.15 9.48 26.97
C THR A 237 -1.67 9.92 28.34
N ASP A 238 -2.58 10.01 29.30
CA ASP A 238 -2.26 10.31 30.70
C ASP A 238 -2.37 9.00 31.51
N SER A 239 -1.42 8.74 32.40
CA SER A 239 -1.43 7.52 33.21
C SER A 239 -2.59 7.51 34.21
N ASP A 240 -3.18 6.34 34.44
CA ASP A 240 -4.25 6.14 35.41
C ASP A 240 -3.74 6.26 36.86
N PRO A 241 -4.59 6.24 37.91
CA PRO A 241 -4.14 6.34 39.30
C PRO A 241 -3.14 5.25 39.74
N ALA A 242 -3.09 4.11 39.06
CA ALA A 242 -2.11 3.05 39.29
C ALA A 242 -0.87 3.20 38.38
N GLY A 243 -0.77 4.29 37.61
CA GLY A 243 0.29 4.56 36.65
C GLY A 243 0.16 3.82 35.31
N ALA A 244 -0.88 3.00 35.09
CA ALA A 244 -1.02 2.24 33.85
C ALA A 244 -1.47 3.14 32.69
N LEU A 245 -1.04 2.79 31.48
CA LEU A 245 -1.41 3.50 30.26
C LEU A 245 -1.44 2.57 29.06
N HIS A 246 -2.06 3.03 27.98
CA HIS A 246 -2.03 2.35 26.70
C HIS A 246 -2.05 3.33 25.52
N PHE A 247 -1.41 2.92 24.43
CA PHE A 247 -1.50 3.54 23.11
C PHE A 247 -2.09 2.55 22.11
N ARG A 248 -3.05 3.01 21.31
CA ARG A 248 -3.66 2.26 20.20
C ARG A 248 -3.37 2.97 18.90
N LYS A 249 -3.62 2.29 17.78
CA LYS A 249 -3.47 2.87 16.45
C LYS A 249 -2.05 3.29 16.12
N LEU A 250 -1.08 2.57 16.66
CA LEU A 250 0.32 2.74 16.31
C LEU A 250 0.59 1.91 15.05
N ALA A 251 1.21 2.51 14.05
CA ALA A 251 1.65 1.75 12.89
C ALA A 251 2.68 0.67 13.31
N PRO A 252 2.89 -0.40 12.53
CA PRO A 252 3.99 -1.32 12.80
C PRO A 252 5.32 -0.59 12.68
N GLY A 253 6.23 -0.82 13.62
CA GLY A 253 7.58 -0.27 13.57
C GLY A 253 8.13 0.13 14.92
N MET A 254 9.28 0.81 14.88
CA MET A 254 9.91 1.37 16.06
C MET A 254 9.27 2.71 16.40
N HIS A 255 8.87 2.86 17.67
CA HIS A 255 8.25 4.06 18.19
C HIS A 255 9.04 4.62 19.36
N LEU A 256 9.10 5.96 19.43
CA LEU A 256 9.65 6.68 20.58
C LEU A 256 8.52 7.22 21.45
N PHE A 257 8.68 7.09 22.76
CA PHE A 257 7.76 7.64 23.75
C PHE A 257 8.52 8.60 24.67
N LYS A 258 7.85 9.67 25.09
CA LYS A 258 8.43 10.69 25.97
C LYS A 258 7.45 11.10 27.06
N LEU A 259 7.99 11.22 28.27
CA LEU A 259 7.28 11.81 29.41
C LEU A 259 7.25 13.34 29.29
N ASP A 260 6.08 13.93 29.51
CA ASP A 260 5.97 15.38 29.66
C ASP A 260 6.40 15.78 31.08
N ALA A 261 7.58 16.40 31.16
CA ALA A 261 8.17 16.84 32.41
C ALA A 261 7.30 17.81 33.20
N ALA A 262 6.39 18.55 32.55
CA ALA A 262 5.48 19.48 33.24
C ALA A 262 4.38 18.76 34.03
N THR A 263 4.11 17.49 33.73
CA THR A 263 3.08 16.66 34.39
C THR A 263 3.63 15.74 35.47
N LEU A 264 4.95 15.74 35.65
CA LEU A 264 5.59 14.92 36.66
C LEU A 264 5.35 15.48 38.08
N PRO A 265 5.27 14.61 39.10
CA PRO A 265 5.21 15.05 40.49
C PRO A 265 6.39 15.98 40.84
N PRO A 266 6.18 17.03 41.65
CA PRO A 266 7.24 17.95 42.04
C PRO A 266 8.44 17.22 42.65
N GLY A 267 9.64 17.54 42.16
CA GLY A 267 10.90 16.95 42.63
C GLY A 267 11.27 15.61 42.00
N SER A 268 10.46 15.08 41.08
CA SER A 268 10.84 13.89 40.30
C SER A 268 11.62 14.25 39.03
N THR A 269 12.47 13.32 38.60
CA THR A 269 13.22 13.38 37.34
C THR A 269 13.00 12.08 36.58
N PRO A 270 12.72 12.12 35.27
CA PRO A 270 12.65 10.91 34.46
C PRO A 270 13.97 10.13 34.52
N SER A 271 13.89 8.84 34.85
CA SER A 271 14.95 7.85 34.60
C SER A 271 14.52 6.95 33.45
N GLY A 272 15.45 6.66 32.53
CA GLY A 272 15.21 5.88 31.31
C GLY A 272 16.32 6.03 30.28
#